data_AF-A0A832CT19-F1
#
_entry.id   AF-A0A832CT19-F1
#
_cell.length_a   1.000
_cell.length_b   1.000
_cell.length_c   1.000
_cell.angle_alpha   90.00
_cell.angle_beta   90.00
_cell.angle_gamma   90.00
#
_symmetry.space_group_name_H-M   'P 1'
#
loop_
_entity.id
_entity.type
_entity.pdbx_description
1 polymer ?
#
loop_
_entity_poly.entity_id
_entity_poly.type
_entity_poly.pdbx_seq_one_letter_code
_entity_poly.pdbx_strand_id
1 'polypeptide(L)'
;MGGDRFEPESPPYRVLYQWIVSGAPRLRARRLQALEISGQAEPYAHEARTRITDRRSEALELLVVPGSSVQLHVEALFDDGVQRDVTPWAVLSALDPAAVYVEEGGLLRPREPGLHVVLVRHLHMTAA
;
A
#
# COMPACT_ATOMS: atom_id res chain seq x y z
N MET A 1 -23.64 -29.17 7.79
CA MET A 1 -24.95 -29.60 7.28
C MET A 1 -25.87 -28.39 7.31
N GLY A 2 -26.07 -27.70 6.19
CA GLY A 2 -26.98 -26.54 6.12
C GLY A 2 -28.40 -27.03 5.87
N GLY A 3 -29.29 -26.89 6.85
CA GLY A 3 -30.72 -27.14 6.67
C GLY A 3 -31.39 -26.08 5.80
N ASP A 4 -32.67 -26.29 5.47
CA ASP A 4 -33.48 -25.42 4.60
C ASP A 4 -33.36 -23.95 5.04
N ARG A 5 -32.66 -23.15 4.23
CA ARG A 5 -32.17 -21.85 4.70
C ARG A 5 -33.27 -20.80 4.77
N PHE A 6 -34.23 -20.80 3.83
CA PHE A 6 -35.48 -20.01 3.88
C PHE A 6 -36.46 -20.56 2.83
N GLU A 7 -37.77 -20.56 3.10
CA GLU A 7 -38.77 -20.84 2.06
C GLU A 7 -38.77 -19.72 0.99
N PRO A 8 -38.89 -20.03 -0.31
CA PRO A 8 -38.82 -19.03 -1.39
C PRO A 8 -39.81 -17.87 -1.30
N GLU A 9 -40.95 -18.08 -0.64
CA GLU A 9 -41.96 -17.01 -0.46
C GLU A 9 -41.86 -16.30 0.89
N SER A 10 -40.91 -16.71 1.74
CA SER A 10 -40.76 -16.13 3.07
C SER A 10 -40.29 -14.67 3.00
N PRO A 11 -40.71 -13.81 3.94
CA PRO A 11 -40.22 -12.43 4.01
C PRO A 11 -38.68 -12.31 4.03
N PRO A 12 -37.92 -13.15 4.78
CA PRO A 12 -36.45 -13.09 4.77
C PRO A 12 -35.84 -13.44 3.41
N TYR A 13 -36.39 -14.44 2.69
CA TYR A 13 -35.94 -14.77 1.34
C TYR A 13 -36.13 -13.58 0.39
N ARG A 14 -37.29 -12.91 0.45
CA ARG A 14 -37.57 -11.75 -0.41
C ARG A 14 -36.61 -10.60 -0.17
N VAL A 15 -36.24 -10.30 1.08
CA VAL A 15 -35.27 -9.25 1.39
C VAL A 15 -33.89 -9.60 0.82
N LEU A 16 -33.42 -10.83 1.03
CA LEU A 16 -32.12 -11.27 0.53
C LEU A 16 -32.09 -11.33 -1.00
N TYR A 17 -33.15 -11.86 -1.62
CA TYR A 17 -33.32 -11.88 -3.07
C TYR A 17 -33.32 -10.46 -3.64
N GLN A 18 -34.04 -9.53 -3.01
CA GLN A 18 -34.05 -8.13 -3.42
C GLN A 18 -32.67 -7.49 -3.30
N TRP A 19 -31.88 -7.77 -2.26
CA TRP A 19 -30.51 -7.28 -2.13
C TRP A 19 -29.57 -7.84 -3.21
N ILE A 20 -29.73 -9.12 -3.57
CA ILE A 20 -28.92 -9.75 -4.62
C ILE A 20 -29.28 -9.16 -5.99
N VAL A 21 -30.58 -9.02 -6.28
CA VAL A 21 -31.08 -8.47 -7.55
C VAL A 21 -30.78 -6.98 -7.69
N SER A 22 -30.92 -6.20 -6.62
CA SER A 22 -30.56 -4.78 -6.63
C SER A 22 -29.05 -4.57 -6.78
N GLY A 23 -28.26 -5.54 -6.31
CA GLY A 23 -26.81 -5.48 -6.30
C GLY A 23 -26.27 -4.45 -5.32
N ALA A 24 -24.98 -4.53 -5.05
CA ALA A 24 -24.31 -3.49 -4.28
C ALA A 24 -24.31 -2.17 -5.10
N PRO A 25 -24.63 -1.02 -4.49
CA PRO A 25 -24.47 0.27 -5.14
C PRO A 25 -23.07 0.37 -5.73
N ARG A 26 -22.97 0.69 -7.02
CA ARG A 26 -21.68 0.93 -7.66
C ARG A 26 -21.13 2.27 -7.17
N LEU A 27 -20.48 2.24 -6.01
CA LEU A 27 -19.66 3.36 -5.57
C LEU A 27 -18.53 3.52 -6.58
N ARG A 28 -18.36 4.73 -7.10
CA ARG A 28 -17.22 5.05 -7.96
C ARG A 28 -15.95 4.79 -7.14
N ALA A 29 -15.15 3.81 -7.55
CA ALA A 29 -13.87 3.56 -6.91
C ALA A 29 -13.00 4.81 -7.03
N ARG A 30 -12.43 5.25 -5.90
CA ARG A 30 -11.46 6.34 -5.89
C ARG A 30 -10.30 5.99 -6.79
N ARG A 31 -9.90 6.93 -7.65
CA ARG A 31 -8.74 6.74 -8.52
C ARG A 31 -7.53 7.34 -7.84
N LEU A 32 -6.47 6.54 -7.68
CA LEU A 32 -5.18 7.01 -7.18
C LEU A 32 -4.61 8.06 -8.14
N GLN A 33 -4.24 9.22 -7.61
CA GLN A 33 -3.62 10.32 -8.34
C GLN A 33 -2.13 10.46 -8.03
N ALA A 34 -1.71 10.17 -6.80
CA ALA A 34 -0.31 10.23 -6.41
C ALA A 34 0.02 9.27 -5.26
N LEU A 35 1.28 8.87 -5.19
CA LEU A 35 1.89 8.28 -4.00
C LEU A 35 2.93 9.25 -3.46
N GLU A 36 2.87 9.54 -2.17
CA GLU A 36 3.93 10.24 -1.46
C GLU A 36 4.63 9.25 -0.55
N ILE A 37 5.94 9.10 -0.75
CA ILE A 37 6.77 8.14 -0.03
C ILE A 37 7.76 8.93 0.81
N SER A 38 7.78 8.66 2.10
CA SER A 38 8.78 9.21 3.02
C SER A 38 9.53 8.08 3.70
N GLY A 39 10.83 8.27 3.91
CA GLY A 39 11.65 7.37 4.69
C GLY A 39 12.33 8.13 5.82
N GLN A 40 12.38 7.50 6.99
CA GLN A 40 13.07 8.00 8.17
C GLN A 40 14.12 6.97 8.60
N ALA A 41 15.39 7.35 8.55
CA ALA A 41 16.48 6.50 8.98
C ALA A 41 16.82 6.72 10.46
N GLU A 42 16.96 5.64 11.23
CA GLU A 42 17.47 5.66 12.60
C GLU A 42 18.82 4.93 12.71
N PRO A 43 19.76 5.38 13.58
CA PRO A 43 19.60 6.39 14.64
C PRO A 43 19.92 7.83 14.22
N TYR A 44 20.50 8.03 13.04
CA TYR A 44 20.79 9.36 12.52
C TYR A 44 19.63 9.78 11.64
N ALA A 45 18.68 10.54 12.22
CA ALA A 45 17.40 10.98 11.66
C ALA A 45 17.50 11.72 10.30
N HIS A 46 17.89 10.99 9.25
CA HIS A 46 17.83 11.46 7.88
C HIS A 46 16.44 11.13 7.35
N GLU A 47 15.69 12.18 7.06
CA GLU A 47 14.37 12.09 6.44
C GLU A 47 14.47 12.47 4.98
N ALA A 48 13.89 11.65 4.10
CA ALA A 48 13.68 12.00 2.70
C ALA A 48 12.21 11.77 2.34
N ARG A 49 11.69 12.58 1.42
CA ARG A 49 10.32 12.45 0.89
C ARG A 49 10.33 12.66 -0.62
N THR A 50 9.55 11.87 -1.33
CA THR A 50 9.33 12.00 -2.78
C THR A 50 7.85 11.81 -3.11
N ARG A 51 7.38 12.41 -4.19
CA ARG A 51 5.96 12.35 -4.58
C ARG A 51 5.78 12.01 -6.05
N ILE A 52 5.13 10.89 -6.28
CA ILE A 52 4.95 10.29 -7.59
C ILE A 52 3.54 10.58 -8.07
N THR A 53 3.41 11.30 -9.18
CA THR A 53 2.12 11.72 -9.77
C THR A 53 1.82 11.03 -11.10
N ASP A 54 2.79 10.35 -11.71
CA ASP A 54 2.65 9.61 -12.98
C ASP A 54 3.46 8.30 -12.91
N ARG A 55 3.49 7.53 -14.01
CA ARG A 55 4.28 6.30 -14.17
C ARG A 55 5.78 6.55 -14.36
N ARG A 56 6.24 7.80 -14.40
CA ARG A 56 7.66 8.12 -14.42
C ARG A 56 8.17 8.00 -12.99
N SER A 57 8.99 6.97 -12.78
CA SER A 57 9.64 6.64 -11.51
C SER A 57 10.45 7.85 -11.01
N GLU A 58 10.05 8.38 -9.86
CA GLU A 58 10.93 9.20 -9.02
C GLU A 58 11.50 8.27 -7.96
N ALA A 59 12.83 8.23 -7.85
CA ALA A 59 13.50 7.44 -6.84
C ALA A 59 13.56 8.23 -5.52
N LEU A 60 13.25 7.57 -4.40
CA LEU A 60 13.58 8.14 -3.09
C LEU A 60 15.01 7.73 -2.71
N GLU A 61 15.94 8.67 -2.78
CA GLU A 61 17.33 8.40 -2.38
C GLU A 61 17.52 8.65 -0.88
N LEU A 62 17.97 7.62 -0.16
CA LEU A 62 18.29 7.67 1.26
C LEU A 62 19.71 7.18 1.50
N LEU A 63 20.53 8.00 2.15
CA LEU A 63 21.84 7.60 2.62
C LEU A 63 21.70 7.04 4.04
N VAL A 64 22.11 5.78 4.24
CA VAL A 64 22.00 5.08 5.53
C VAL A 64 23.33 4.48 5.93
N VAL A 65 23.58 4.44 7.23
CA VAL A 65 24.78 3.81 7.80
C VAL A 65 24.52 2.32 8.00
N PRO A 66 25.48 1.41 7.77
CA PRO A 66 25.31 0.00 8.09
C PRO A 66 24.82 -0.22 9.53
N GLY A 67 23.79 -1.05 9.72
CA GLY A 67 23.13 -1.26 11.01
C GLY A 67 22.00 -0.29 11.35
N SER A 68 21.73 0.71 10.49
CA SER A 68 20.55 1.58 10.59
C SER A 68 19.27 0.83 10.22
N SER A 69 18.12 1.36 10.62
CA SER A 69 16.82 0.94 10.09
C SER A 69 16.12 2.11 9.42
N VAL A 70 15.35 1.84 8.36
CA VAL A 70 14.56 2.87 7.67
C VAL A 70 13.08 2.53 7.82
N GLN A 71 12.30 3.42 8.42
CA GLN A 71 10.85 3.32 8.39
C GLN A 71 10.33 4.00 7.12
N LEU A 72 9.69 3.24 6.24
CA LEU A 72 8.97 3.80 5.09
C LEU A 72 7.51 4.05 5.44
N HIS A 73 7.00 5.19 4.96
CA HIS A 73 5.58 5.53 4.96
C HIS A 73 5.12 5.82 3.54
N VAL A 74 3.96 5.29 3.18
CA VAL A 74 3.35 5.43 1.85
C VAL A 74 1.98 6.07 2.00
N GLU A 75 1.82 7.29 1.50
CA GLU A 75 0.56 8.01 1.51
C GLU A 75 -0.03 8.09 0.09
N ALA A 76 -1.29 7.70 -0.04
CA ALA A 76 -2.04 7.76 -1.30
C ALA A 76 -2.90 9.02 -1.35
N LEU A 77 -2.75 9.81 -2.42
CA LEU A 77 -3.69 10.87 -2.77
C LEU A 77 -4.66 10.38 -3.84
N PHE A 78 -5.96 10.49 -3.59
CA PHE A 78 -7.03 10.09 -4.49
C PHE A 78 -7.66 11.28 -5.22
N ASP A 79 -8.39 10.99 -6.30
CA ASP A 79 -9.04 11.99 -7.15
C ASP A 79 -10.22 12.74 -6.53
N ASP A 80 -10.67 12.31 -5.35
CA ASP A 80 -11.60 13.04 -4.50
C ASP A 80 -10.89 13.91 -3.45
N GLY A 81 -9.57 14.04 -3.53
CA GLY A 81 -8.73 14.81 -2.61
C GLY A 81 -8.39 14.10 -1.31
N VAL A 82 -8.91 12.89 -1.07
CA VAL A 82 -8.61 12.15 0.15
C VAL A 82 -7.17 11.69 0.15
N GLN A 83 -6.49 11.91 1.27
CA GLN A 83 -5.18 11.33 1.59
C GLN A 83 -5.36 10.17 2.56
N ARG A 84 -4.57 9.10 2.37
CA ARG A 84 -4.63 7.94 3.24
C ARG A 84 -3.26 7.31 3.37
N ASP A 85 -2.86 6.97 4.60
CA ASP A 85 -1.75 6.05 4.83
C ASP A 85 -2.13 4.67 4.27
N VAL A 86 -1.38 4.25 3.25
CA VAL A 86 -1.54 2.96 2.59
C VAL A 86 -0.33 2.06 2.81
N THR A 87 0.57 2.38 3.74
CA THR A 87 1.72 1.55 4.11
C THR A 87 1.33 0.09 4.36
N PRO A 88 0.23 -0.22 5.08
CA PRO A 88 -0.19 -1.62 5.31
C PRO A 88 -0.70 -2.36 4.06
N TRP A 89 -1.09 -1.63 3.01
CA TRP A 89 -1.59 -2.18 1.75
C TRP A 89 -0.60 -1.99 0.58
N ALA A 90 0.55 -1.38 0.83
CA ALA A 90 1.62 -1.25 -0.14
C ALA A 90 2.40 -2.57 -0.20
N VAL A 91 2.80 -2.97 -1.40
CA VAL A 91 3.73 -4.07 -1.61
C VAL A 91 5.13 -3.47 -1.70
N LEU A 92 5.96 -3.76 -0.69
CA LEU A 92 7.37 -3.40 -0.67
C LEU A 92 8.20 -4.61 -1.06
N SER A 93 9.18 -4.44 -1.94
CA SER A 93 10.02 -5.54 -2.44
C SER A 93 11.45 -5.08 -2.65
N ALA A 94 12.38 -5.61 -1.88
CA ALA A 94 13.81 -5.43 -2.12
C ALA A 94 14.20 -6.15 -3.43
N LEU A 95 14.97 -5.48 -4.28
CA LEU A 95 15.50 -6.09 -5.49
C LEU A 95 16.54 -7.19 -5.15
N ASP A 96 17.27 -6.99 -4.05
CA ASP A 96 18.11 -8.00 -3.41
C ASP A 96 17.71 -8.19 -1.93
N PRO A 97 16.94 -9.26 -1.61
CA PRO A 97 16.52 -9.56 -0.24
C PRO A 97 17.66 -9.97 0.70
N ALA A 98 18.83 -10.37 0.18
CA ALA A 98 20.00 -10.64 1.02
C ALA A 98 20.60 -9.34 1.54
N ALA A 99 20.58 -8.29 0.70
CA ALA A 99 21.15 -6.99 1.00
C ALA A 99 20.22 -6.08 1.82
N VAL A 100 18.90 -6.12 1.58
CA VAL A 100 17.89 -5.37 2.35
C VAL A 100 16.74 -6.28 2.73
N TYR A 101 16.48 -6.40 4.03
CA TYR A 101 15.30 -7.08 4.54
C TYR A 101 14.14 -6.10 4.69
N VAL A 102 12.95 -6.49 4.21
CA VAL A 102 11.73 -5.71 4.27
C VAL A 102 10.76 -6.38 5.24
N GLU A 103 10.38 -5.68 6.30
CA GLU A 103 9.40 -6.13 7.28
C GLU A 103 7.99 -5.65 6.97
N GLU A 104 7.01 -6.35 7.55
CA GLU A 104 5.63 -5.90 7.55
C GLU A 104 5.52 -4.52 8.23
N GLY A 105 4.69 -3.64 7.67
CA GLY A 105 4.56 -2.26 8.15
C GLY A 105 5.64 -1.29 7.63
N GLY A 106 6.50 -1.71 6.70
CA GLY A 106 7.39 -0.80 5.97
C GLY A 106 8.76 -0.55 6.59
N LEU A 107 9.17 -1.35 7.59
CA LEU A 107 10.50 -1.24 8.18
C LEU A 107 11.54 -1.96 7.30
N LEU A 108 12.57 -1.23 6.88
CA LEU A 108 13.70 -1.75 6.12
C LEU A 108 14.92 -1.95 7.04
N ARG A 109 15.59 -3.08 6.89
CA ARG A 109 16.86 -3.40 7.55
C ARG A 109 17.93 -3.69 6.50
N PRO A 110 18.74 -2.69 6.12
CA PRO A 110 19.96 -2.90 5.33
C PRO A 110 20.92 -3.85 6.06
N ARG A 111 21.47 -4.83 5.34
CA ARG A 111 22.41 -5.83 5.85
C ARG A 111 23.79 -5.71 5.25
N GLU A 112 23.87 -5.22 4.02
CA GLU A 112 25.12 -5.03 3.29
C GLU A 112 25.32 -3.55 2.94
N PRO A 113 26.57 -3.05 2.87
CA PRO A 113 26.85 -1.72 2.34
C PRO A 113 26.65 -1.69 0.82
N GLY A 114 26.21 -0.56 0.27
CA GLY A 114 26.06 -0.36 -1.17
C GLY A 114 24.78 0.39 -1.54
N LEU A 115 24.54 0.49 -2.84
CA LEU A 115 23.28 1.00 -3.37
C LEU A 115 22.29 -0.16 -3.45
N HIS A 116 21.17 -0.04 -2.75
CA HIS A 116 20.09 -1.02 -2.75
C HIS A 116 18.81 -0.37 -3.23
N VAL A 117 17.97 -1.15 -3.92
CA VAL A 117 16.70 -0.67 -4.47
C VAL A 117 15.55 -1.42 -3.83
N VAL A 118 14.56 -0.68 -3.34
CA VAL A 118 13.31 -1.23 -2.78
C VAL A 118 12.14 -0.69 -3.59
N LEU A 119 11.45 -1.58 -4.29
CA LEU A 119 10.26 -1.23 -5.06
C LEU A 119 9.07 -1.06 -4.12
N VAL A 120 8.33 0.03 -4.27
CA VAL A 120 7.07 0.28 -3.57
C VAL A 120 5.94 0.28 -4.59
N ARG A 121 4.95 -0.60 -4.42
CA ARG A 121 3.79 -0.71 -5.31
C ARG A 121 2.49 -0.55 -4.56
N HIS A 122 1.61 0.30 -5.06
CA HIS A 122 0.22 0.39 -4.60
C HIS A 122 -0.70 0.63 -5.79
N LEU A 123 -1.72 -0.23 -5.92
CA LEU A 123 -2.62 -0.26 -7.07
C LEU A 123 -1.83 -0.30 -8.40
N HIS A 124 -1.97 0.71 -9.26
CA HIS A 124 -1.32 0.80 -10.56
C HIS A 124 -0.03 1.65 -10.56
N MET A 125 0.35 2.21 -9.41
CA MET A 125 1.56 3.03 -9.25
C MET A 125 2.70 2.20 -8.66
N THR A 126 3.92 2.49 -9.12
CA THR A 126 5.15 1.84 -8.66
C THR A 126 6.26 2.88 -8.54
N ALA A 127 7.06 2.74 -7.50
CA ALA A 127 8.19 3.59 -7.13
C ALA A 127 9.43 2.74 -6.82
N ALA A 128 10.59 3.38 -6.72
CA ALA A 128 11.85 2.78 -6.31
C ALA A 128 12.58 3.64 -5.28
#